data_AF-A0A962FGX4-F1
#
_entry.id   AF-A0A962FGX4-F1
#
_cell.length_a   1.000
_cell.length_b   1.000
_cell.length_c   1.000
_cell.angle_alpha   90.00
_cell.angle_beta   90.00
_cell.angle_gamma   90.00
#
_symmetry.space_group_name_H-M   'P 1'
#
loop_
_entity.id
_entity.type
_entity.pdbx_description
1 polymer ?
#
loop_
_entity_poly.entity_id
_entity_poly.type
_entity_poly.pdbx_seq_one_letter_code
_entity_poly.pdbx_strand_id
1 'polypeptide(L)'
;GLVRNMPLYAVAFMVFTMANVGLPGTSGFVGEFLTLLGTFASNSKVAFFATFGVILSAAYALYLYRRAIFGVLDKPELANIRDLSGREIALLAPLVLLVIYYGVHPGPILDASAASVAELVKSTQSVAAAVKSAALAGH
;
A
#
# COMPACT_ATOMS: atom_id res chain seq x y z
N GLY A 1 1.58 6.83 -24.39
CA GLY A 1 1.02 8.01 -25.07
C GLY A 1 1.03 9.21 -24.17
N LEU A 2 0.33 9.12 -23.02
CA LEU A 2 0.20 10.19 -22.02
C LEU A 2 1.53 10.75 -21.49
N VAL A 3 2.57 9.91 -21.35
CA VAL A 3 3.90 10.36 -20.89
C VAL A 3 4.51 11.49 -21.74
N ARG A 4 4.14 11.58 -23.02
CA ARG A 4 4.66 12.61 -23.94
C ARG A 4 4.04 13.98 -23.68
N ASN A 5 2.80 14.01 -23.20
CA ASN A 5 2.04 15.24 -22.98
C ASN A 5 2.06 15.66 -21.49
N MET A 6 2.16 14.71 -20.56
CA MET A 6 2.17 14.93 -19.12
C MET A 6 3.27 14.12 -18.40
N PRO A 7 4.55 14.45 -18.58
CA PRO A 7 5.65 13.70 -17.97
C PRO A 7 5.66 13.76 -16.44
N LEU A 8 5.36 14.91 -15.82
CA LEU A 8 5.36 15.04 -14.35
C LEU A 8 4.23 14.23 -13.72
N TYR A 9 3.04 14.27 -14.32
CA TYR A 9 1.93 13.41 -13.91
C TYR A 9 2.30 11.93 -14.02
N ALA A 10 2.93 11.51 -15.11
CA ALA A 10 3.31 10.10 -15.31
C ALA A 10 4.29 9.60 -14.25
N VAL A 11 5.21 10.45 -13.78
CA VAL A 11 6.14 10.15 -12.69
C VAL A 11 5.40 10.07 -11.36
N ALA A 12 4.58 11.07 -11.02
CA ALA A 12 3.79 11.05 -9.78
C ALA A 12 2.88 9.81 -9.71
N PHE A 13 2.18 9.52 -10.81
CA PHE A 13 1.33 8.34 -10.93
C PHE A 13 2.12 7.03 -10.81
N MET A 14 3.35 6.98 -11.34
CA MET A 14 4.25 5.83 -11.16
C MET A 14 4.58 5.62 -9.68
N VAL A 15 4.99 6.68 -8.97
CA VAL A 15 5.35 6.58 -7.55
C VAL A 15 4.16 6.07 -6.73
N PHE A 16 2.96 6.60 -6.93
CA PHE A 16 1.77 6.13 -6.22
C PHE A 16 1.37 4.71 -6.61
N THR A 17 1.53 4.33 -7.88
CA THR A 17 1.29 2.95 -8.31
C THR A 17 2.28 2.00 -7.63
N MET A 18 3.56 2.36 -7.59
CA MET A 18 4.61 1.57 -6.91
C MET A 18 4.35 1.47 -5.40
N ALA A 19 3.89 2.55 -4.78
CA ALA A 19 3.49 2.55 -3.38
C ALA A 19 2.32 1.61 -3.10
N ASN A 20 1.34 1.56 -4.00
CA ASN A 20 0.15 0.72 -3.86
C ASN A 20 0.43 -0.77 -4.09
N VAL A 21 1.44 -1.12 -4.88
CA VAL A 21 1.84 -2.53 -5.09
C VAL A 21 2.87 -3.02 -4.08
N GLY A 22 3.22 -2.19 -3.09
CA GLY A 22 4.21 -2.53 -2.08
C GLY A 22 5.62 -2.65 -2.62
N LEU A 23 6.07 -1.74 -3.50
CA LEU A 23 7.47 -1.73 -3.93
C LEU A 23 8.40 -1.41 -2.74
N PRO A 24 9.50 -2.17 -2.52
CA PRO A 24 10.46 -1.84 -1.48
C PRO A 24 10.95 -0.39 -1.57
N GLY A 25 11.00 0.29 -0.42
CA GLY A 25 11.31 1.73 -0.34
C GLY A 25 10.09 2.65 -0.44
N THR A 26 8.87 2.08 -0.53
CA THR A 26 7.61 2.83 -0.39
C THR A 26 6.90 2.47 0.91
N SER A 27 6.10 3.39 1.44
CA SER A 27 5.36 3.17 2.69
C SER A 27 4.39 2.00 2.64
N GLY A 28 3.79 1.72 1.47
CA GLY A 28 2.87 0.59 1.28
C GLY A 28 3.53 -0.76 1.50
N PHE A 29 4.80 -0.92 1.10
CA PHE A 29 5.55 -2.16 1.32
C PHE A 29 5.67 -2.51 2.80
N VAL A 30 5.99 -1.53 3.65
CA VAL A 30 6.18 -1.77 5.09
C VAL A 30 4.89 -2.33 5.72
N GLY A 31 3.74 -1.74 5.39
CA GLY A 31 2.45 -2.18 5.91
C GLY A 31 2.08 -3.58 5.46
N GLU A 32 2.18 -3.86 4.15
CA GLU A 32 1.87 -5.17 3.59
C GLU A 32 2.83 -6.25 4.10
N PHE A 33 4.12 -5.96 4.18
CA PHE A 33 5.13 -6.89 4.65
C PHE A 33 4.93 -7.25 6.13
N LEU A 34 4.70 -6.27 7.00
CA LEU A 34 4.41 -6.52 8.42
C LEU A 34 3.12 -7.32 8.61
N THR A 35 2.10 -7.02 7.80
CA THR A 35 0.82 -7.75 7.83
C THR A 35 0.99 -9.21 7.40
N LEU A 36 1.76 -9.46 6.34
CA LEU A 36 2.07 -10.83 5.89
C LEU A 36 2.92 -11.57 6.92
N LEU A 37 3.90 -10.93 7.55
CA LEU A 37 4.72 -11.52 8.60
C LEU A 37 3.85 -11.94 9.80
N GLY A 38 2.96 -11.06 10.26
CA GLY A 38 2.02 -11.37 11.34
C GLY A 38 1.03 -12.49 10.97
N THR A 39 0.54 -12.50 9.73
CA THR A 39 -0.34 -13.56 9.23
C THR A 39 0.39 -14.89 9.14
N PHE A 40 1.64 -14.89 8.69
CA PHE A 40 2.46 -16.10 8.60
C PHE A 40 2.73 -16.73 9.96
N ALA A 41 2.95 -15.91 11.00
CA ALA A 41 3.10 -16.37 12.38
C ALA A 41 1.81 -16.98 12.96
N SER A 42 0.63 -16.55 12.50
CA SER A 42 -0.67 -17.06 12.96
C SER A 42 -1.15 -18.28 12.16
N ASN A 43 -1.11 -18.22 10.83
CA ASN A 43 -1.56 -19.29 9.94
C ASN A 43 -0.90 -19.23 8.56
N SER A 44 0.03 -20.15 8.32
CA SER A 44 0.80 -20.20 7.07
C SER A 44 -0.06 -20.50 5.82
N LYS A 45 -1.20 -21.20 5.95
CA LYS A 45 -2.09 -21.47 4.80
C LYS A 45 -2.79 -20.20 4.36
N VAL A 46 -3.28 -19.40 5.31
CA VAL A 46 -3.90 -18.10 5.02
C VAL A 46 -2.86 -17.15 4.43
N ALA A 47 -1.64 -17.13 4.99
CA ALA A 47 -0.53 -16.32 4.47
C ALA A 47 -0.16 -16.67 3.02
N PHE A 48 -0.23 -17.95 2.62
CA PHE A 48 -0.02 -18.38 1.23
C PHE A 48 -1.03 -17.74 0.27
N PHE A 49 -2.33 -17.82 0.59
CA PHE A 49 -3.37 -17.20 -0.23
C PHE A 49 -3.27 -15.66 -0.23
N ALA A 50 -2.94 -15.05 0.91
CA ALA A 50 -2.72 -13.60 1.01
C ALA A 50 -1.56 -13.15 0.10
N THR A 51 -0.43 -13.87 0.14
CA THR A 51 0.74 -13.59 -0.71
C THR A 51 0.40 -13.72 -2.19
N PHE A 52 -0.37 -14.74 -2.56
CA PHE A 52 -0.84 -14.88 -3.94
C PHE A 52 -1.71 -13.70 -4.40
N GLY A 53 -2.60 -13.21 -3.53
CA GLY A 53 -3.40 -12.01 -3.78
C GLY A 53 -2.55 -10.75 -4.02
N VAL A 54 -1.50 -10.56 -3.21
CA VAL A 54 -0.54 -9.44 -3.37
C VAL A 54 0.15 -9.50 -4.74
N ILE A 55 0.61 -10.68 -5.16
CA ILE A 55 1.25 -10.86 -6.48
C ILE A 55 0.30 -10.51 -7.63
N LEU A 56 -0.96 -10.97 -7.56
CA LEU A 56 -1.96 -10.65 -8.58
C LEU A 56 -2.30 -9.16 -8.62
N SER A 57 -2.40 -8.51 -7.45
CA SER A 57 -2.62 -7.07 -7.33
C SER A 57 -1.50 -6.29 -8.02
N ALA A 58 -0.24 -6.65 -7.74
CA ALA A 58 0.93 -6.03 -8.35
C ALA A 58 0.97 -6.21 -9.88
N ALA A 59 0.67 -7.42 -10.37
CA ALA A 59 0.62 -7.70 -11.80
C ALA A 59 -0.43 -6.84 -12.52
N TYR A 60 -1.64 -6.72 -11.95
CA TYR A 60 -2.70 -5.90 -12.53
C TYR A 60 -2.35 -4.42 -12.52
N ALA A 61 -1.80 -3.90 -11.42
CA ALA A 61 -1.42 -2.50 -11.31
C ALA A 61 -0.33 -2.10 -12.33
N LEU A 62 0.69 -2.95 -12.54
CA LEU A 62 1.71 -2.73 -13.57
C LEU A 62 1.14 -2.79 -14.99
N TYR A 63 0.23 -3.74 -15.24
CA TYR A 63 -0.48 -3.82 -16.52
C TYR A 63 -1.31 -2.55 -16.78
N LEU A 64 -2.04 -2.07 -15.77
CA LEU A 64 -2.84 -0.85 -15.84
C LEU A 64 -1.96 0.38 -16.08
N TYR A 65 -0.85 0.51 -15.34
CA TYR A 65 0.09 1.61 -15.53
C TYR A 65 0.63 1.65 -16.96
N ARG A 66 1.06 0.49 -17.48
CA ARG A 66 1.55 0.39 -18.86
C ARG A 66 0.48 0.83 -19.86
N ARG A 67 -0.76 0.37 -19.69
CA ARG A 67 -1.86 0.69 -20.60
C ARG A 67 -2.28 2.16 -20.52
N ALA A 68 -2.34 2.74 -19.33
CA ALA A 68 -2.75 4.12 -19.12
C ALA A 68 -1.68 5.12 -19.58
N ILE A 69 -0.42 4.93 -19.16
CA ILE A 69 0.64 5.90 -19.43
C ILE A 69 1.27 5.70 -20.81
N PHE A 70 1.54 4.46 -21.20
CA PHE A 70 2.20 4.14 -22.48
C PHE A 70 1.25 3.82 -23.62
N GLY A 71 -0.05 3.60 -23.38
CA GLY A 71 -1.06 3.36 -24.42
C GLY A 71 -1.14 4.46 -25.49
N VAL A 72 -1.62 4.10 -26.68
CA VAL A 72 -1.78 5.01 -27.82
C VAL A 72 -2.91 5.99 -27.52
N LEU A 73 -2.67 7.28 -27.77
CA LEU A 73 -3.68 8.33 -27.64
C LEU A 73 -4.36 8.51 -29.00
N ASP A 74 -5.41 7.73 -29.26
CA ASP A 74 -6.17 7.81 -30.52
C ASP A 74 -7.23 8.92 -30.53
N LYS A 75 -7.44 9.63 -29.40
CA LYS A 75 -8.42 10.70 -29.30
C LYS A 75 -7.77 12.08 -29.46
N PRO A 76 -8.22 12.90 -30.43
CA PRO A 76 -7.65 14.23 -30.70
C PRO A 76 -7.81 15.20 -29.52
N GLU A 77 -8.82 15.02 -28.68
CA GLU A 77 -9.05 15.81 -27.45
C GLU A 77 -7.93 15.63 -26.41
N LEU A 78 -7.26 14.48 -26.39
CA LEU A 78 -6.18 14.17 -25.44
C LEU A 78 -4.82 14.73 -25.91
N ALA A 79 -4.72 15.19 -27.15
CA ALA A 79 -3.47 15.65 -27.74
C ALA A 79 -2.96 16.98 -27.14
N ASN A 80 -3.87 17.81 -26.58
CA ASN A 80 -3.56 19.13 -26.00
C ASN A 80 -3.67 19.18 -24.47
N ILE A 81 -3.74 18.04 -23.78
CA ILE A 81 -3.77 18.04 -22.32
C ILE A 81 -2.44 18.57 -21.80
N ARG A 82 -2.54 19.57 -20.91
CA ARG A 82 -1.41 20.16 -20.22
C ARG A 82 -0.99 19.30 -19.03
N ASP A 83 0.31 19.26 -18.78
CA ASP A 83 0.87 18.64 -17.58
C ASP A 83 0.44 19.39 -16.30
N LEU A 84 0.82 18.83 -15.15
CA LEU A 84 0.48 19.33 -13.83
C LEU A 84 0.78 20.84 -13.68
N SER A 85 -0.23 21.57 -13.23
CA SER A 85 -0.12 22.95 -12.76
C SER A 85 0.65 23.02 -11.44
N GLY A 86 1.25 24.18 -11.14
CA GLY A 86 2.01 24.37 -9.89
C GLY A 86 1.21 24.05 -8.62
N ARG A 87 -0.11 24.27 -8.64
CA ARG A 87 -1.01 23.89 -7.54
C ARG A 87 -1.12 22.38 -7.37
N GLU A 88 -1.23 21.64 -8.47
CA GLU A 88 -1.31 20.17 -8.41
C GLU A 88 0.02 19.58 -7.94
N ILE A 89 1.15 20.15 -8.36
CA ILE A 89 2.48 19.76 -7.86
C ILE A 89 2.58 20.02 -6.35
N ALA A 90 2.14 21.18 -5.87
CA ALA A 90 2.17 21.51 -4.45
C ALA A 90 1.31 20.55 -3.59
N LEU A 91 0.26 19.96 -4.16
CA LEU A 91 -0.56 18.94 -3.49
C LEU A 91 0.08 17.54 -3.54
N LEU A 92 0.67 17.15 -4.68
CA LEU A 92 1.22 15.81 -4.87
C LEU A 92 2.63 15.63 -4.27
N ALA A 93 3.47 16.66 -4.32
CA ALA A 93 4.83 16.63 -3.83
C ALA A 93 4.95 16.21 -2.34
N PRO A 94 4.18 16.77 -1.38
CA PRO A 94 4.26 16.35 0.01
C PRO A 94 3.83 14.89 0.18
N LEU A 95 2.83 14.43 -0.58
CA LEU A 95 2.36 13.04 -0.52
C LEU A 95 3.45 12.07 -1.02
N VAL A 96 4.09 12.39 -2.14
CA VAL A 96 5.23 11.61 -2.68
C VAL A 96 6.38 11.55 -1.66
N LEU A 97 6.71 12.68 -1.03
CA LEU A 97 7.73 12.74 0.00
C LEU A 97 7.40 11.85 1.19
N LEU A 98 6.16 11.87 1.68
CA LEU A 98 5.73 11.02 2.80
C LEU A 98 5.76 9.53 2.44
N VAL A 99 5.36 9.15 1.22
CA VAL A 99 5.42 7.77 0.72
C VAL A 99 6.85 7.23 0.77
N ILE A 100 7.82 8.02 0.31
CA ILE A 100 9.22 7.63 0.30
C ILE A 100 9.80 7.67 1.72
N TYR A 101 9.53 8.74 2.48
CA TYR A 101 10.04 8.92 3.84
C TYR A 101 9.64 7.75 4.74
N TYR A 102 8.35 7.40 4.80
CA TYR A 102 7.90 6.28 5.63
C TYR A 102 8.25 4.92 5.03
N GLY A 103 8.51 4.84 3.72
CA GLY A 103 9.05 3.63 3.10
C GLY A 103 10.48 3.30 3.53
N VAL A 104 11.30 4.34 3.74
CA VAL A 104 12.70 4.19 4.18
C VAL A 104 12.82 4.19 5.70
N HIS A 105 12.05 5.04 6.38
CA HIS A 105 12.10 5.21 7.83
C HIS A 105 10.70 5.04 8.45
N PRO A 106 10.22 3.80 8.63
CA PRO A 106 8.90 3.53 9.19
C PRO A 106 8.82 3.68 10.72
N GLY A 107 9.95 3.78 11.43
CA GLY A 107 10.01 3.89 12.89
C GLY A 107 9.01 4.89 13.49
N PRO A 108 8.93 6.15 13.04
CA PRO A 108 8.09 7.16 13.67
C PRO A 108 6.60 6.81 13.72
N ILE A 109 6.06 6.14 12.68
CA ILE A 109 4.64 5.76 12.66
C ILE A 109 4.39 4.47 13.45
N LEU A 110 5.36 3.55 13.45
CA LEU A 110 5.29 2.31 14.22
C LEU A 110 5.40 2.59 15.73
N ASP A 111 6.34 3.44 16.13
CA ASP A 111 6.55 3.82 17.53
C ASP A 111 5.35 4.59 18.09
N ALA A 112 4.78 5.50 17.29
CA ALA A 112 3.58 6.25 17.66
C ALA A 112 2.36 5.33 17.88
N SER A 113 2.28 4.19 17.18
CA SER A 113 1.16 3.24 17.31
C SER A 113 1.45 2.09 18.29
N ALA A 114 2.72 1.86 18.66
CA ALA A 114 3.15 0.68 19.43
C ALA A 114 2.44 0.53 20.78
N ALA A 115 2.34 1.59 21.58
CA ALA A 115 1.73 1.54 22.91
C ALA A 115 0.23 1.17 22.84
N SER A 116 -0.50 1.83 21.93
CA SER A 116 -1.93 1.58 21.73
C SER A 116 -2.19 0.17 21.19
N VAL A 117 -1.38 -0.29 20.24
CA VAL A 117 -1.50 -1.64 19.67
C VAL A 117 -1.17 -2.72 20.72
N ALA A 118 -0.16 -2.51 21.56
CA ALA A 118 0.20 -3.46 22.61
C ALA A 118 -0.94 -3.69 23.61
N GLU A 119 -1.62 -2.61 24.03
CA GLU A 119 -2.76 -2.72 24.93
C GLU A 119 -3.96 -3.42 24.26
N LEU A 120 -4.22 -3.13 22.97
CA LEU A 120 -5.26 -3.81 22.20
C LEU A 120 -4.99 -5.31 22.04
N VAL A 121 -3.74 -5.71 21.78
CA VAL A 121 -3.36 -7.13 21.69
C VAL A 121 -3.54 -7.82 23.05
N LYS A 122 -3.15 -7.17 24.14
CA LYS A 122 -3.32 -7.72 25.49
C LYS A 122 -4.79 -7.92 25.85
N SER A 123 -5.65 -6.94 25.58
CA SER A 123 -7.08 -7.03 25.89
C SER A 123 -7.80 -8.09 25.04
N THR A 124 -7.44 -8.22 23.75
CA THR A 124 -8.03 -9.24 22.87
C THR A 124 -7.60 -10.66 23.26
N GLN A 125 -6.34 -10.84 23.70
CA GLN A 125 -5.85 -12.14 24.19
C GLN A 125 -6.53 -12.57 25.50
N SER A 126 -6.77 -11.64 26.44
CA SER A 126 -7.44 -11.97 27.70
C SER A 126 -8.90 -12.38 27.49
N VAL A 127 -9.63 -11.69 26.60
CA VAL A 127 -10.99 -12.06 26.20
C VAL A 127 -11.00 -13.41 25.49
N ALA A 128 -10.09 -13.63 24.54
CA ALA A 128 -10.00 -14.92 23.82
C ALA A 128 -9.73 -16.09 24.78
N ALA A 129 -8.88 -15.89 25.79
CA ALA A 129 -8.62 -16.88 26.83
C ALA A 129 -9.86 -17.16 27.69
N ALA A 130 -10.57 -16.11 28.13
CA ALA A 130 -11.79 -16.24 28.93
C ALA A 130 -12.91 -16.98 28.17
N VAL A 131 -13.10 -16.66 26.88
CA VAL A 131 -14.07 -17.35 26.01
C VAL A 131 -13.70 -18.83 25.85
N LYS A 132 -12.42 -19.14 25.64
CA LYS A 132 -11.96 -20.52 25.53
C LYS A 132 -12.19 -21.31 26.82
N SER A 133 -11.92 -20.71 27.98
CA SER A 133 -12.19 -21.32 29.29
C SER A 133 -13.68 -21.54 29.55
N ALA A 134 -14.54 -20.59 29.17
CA ALA A 134 -16.00 -20.74 29.30
C ALA A 134 -16.55 -21.83 28.38
N ALA A 135 -16.06 -21.94 27.14
CA ALA A 135 -16.44 -23.00 26.21
C ALA A 135 -16.03 -24.40 26.69
N LEU A 136 -14.90 -24.51 27.39
CA LEU A 136 -14.42 -25.78 27.98
C LEU A 136 -15.16 -26.16 29.27
N ALA A 137 -15.73 -25.20 30.00
CA ALA A 137 -16.49 -25.45 31.23
C ALA A 137 -17.98 -25.79 30.97
N GLY A 138 -18.46 -25.61 29.75
CA GLY A 138 -19.83 -25.97 29.32
C GLY A 138 -19.97 -27.39 28.76
N HIS A 139 -18.89 -28.18 28.75
CA HIS A 139 -18.86 -29.62 28.48
C HIS A 139 -18.53 -30.39 29.76
#